data_AF-A0A7X6CXP1-F1
#
_entry.id   AF-A0A7X6CXP1-F1
#
_cell.length_a   1.000
_cell.length_b   1.000
_cell.length_c   1.000
_cell.angle_alpha   90.00
_cell.angle_beta   90.00
_cell.angle_gamma   90.00
#
_symmetry.space_group_name_H-M   'P 1'
#
loop_
_entity.id
_entity.type
_entity.pdbx_description
1 polymer ?
#
loop_
_entity_poly.entity_id
_entity_poly.type
_entity_poly.pdbx_seq_one_letter_code
_entity_poly.pdbx_strand_id
1 'polypeptide(L)'
;MDDNGGRLGRLRRILERREEREAAGPSEPWRIRAGGGTPTLPVTEEVPLIRTDFSDDAVWTAVRDAVLAPHPQGRGEVFRAEVEPVEDRRFAGLAAAELVERVPADPECPEEPAATLLLVADATTVTSAEHHLLLVEIDIDENDLVRRLRVVPRAVQMVENNLTTANMGWEEFAEAADDDGVLREL
;
A
#
# COMPACT_ATOMS: atom_id res chain seq x y z
N MET A 1 -3.63 28.74 -2.64
CA MET A 1 -2.16 28.95 -2.47
C MET A 1 -1.60 27.62 -2.86
N ASP A 2 -1.17 27.56 -4.12
CA ASP A 2 -1.36 26.38 -4.94
C ASP A 2 -0.07 25.57 -4.93
N ASP A 3 -0.04 24.52 -4.10
CA ASP A 3 1.07 23.55 -4.01
C ASP A 3 0.82 22.33 -4.89
N ASN A 4 0.25 22.57 -6.08
CA ASN A 4 0.00 21.50 -7.05
C ASN A 4 1.31 20.96 -7.67
N GLY A 5 2.46 21.55 -7.34
CA GLY A 5 3.76 21.22 -7.91
C GLY A 5 4.40 19.96 -7.33
N GLY A 6 4.26 19.74 -6.02
CA GLY A 6 4.84 18.56 -5.34
C GLY A 6 4.12 17.27 -5.73
N ARG A 7 2.79 17.24 -5.55
CA ARG A 7 1.95 16.07 -5.83
C ARG A 7 1.98 15.65 -7.31
N LEU A 8 1.86 16.61 -8.24
CA LEU A 8 1.93 16.31 -9.68
C LEU A 8 3.35 15.94 -10.13
N GLY A 9 4.40 16.50 -9.52
CA GLY A 9 5.79 16.15 -9.81
C GLY A 9 6.13 14.73 -9.39
N ARG A 10 5.69 14.32 -8.19
CA ARG A 10 5.80 12.93 -7.71
C ARG A 10 4.99 11.98 -8.59
N LEU A 11 3.75 12.31 -8.89
CA LEU A 11 2.88 11.52 -9.76
C LEU A 11 3.52 11.27 -11.14
N ARG A 12 4.08 12.31 -11.74
CA ARG A 12 4.76 12.21 -13.02
C ARG A 12 5.92 11.23 -12.98
N ARG A 13 6.75 11.27 -11.93
CA ARG A 13 7.86 10.31 -11.75
C ARG A 13 7.37 8.89 -11.55
N ILE A 14 6.28 8.69 -10.81
CA ILE A 14 5.66 7.36 -10.62
C ILE A 14 5.17 6.81 -11.97
N LEU A 15 4.49 7.62 -12.78
CA LEU A 15 4.00 7.21 -14.09
C LEU A 15 5.15 6.93 -15.09
N GLU A 16 6.16 7.79 -15.15
CA GLU A 16 7.33 7.61 -16.03
C GLU A 16 8.09 6.33 -15.66
N ARG A 17 8.28 6.03 -14.36
CA ARG A 17 8.91 4.77 -13.91
C ARG A 17 8.06 3.52 -14.17
N ARG A 18 6.73 3.63 -14.13
CA ARG A 18 5.81 2.53 -14.47
C ARG A 18 5.99 2.06 -15.92
N GLU A 19 6.06 2.99 -16.87
CA GLU A 19 6.31 2.66 -18.29
C GLU A 19 7.66 1.95 -18.49
N GLU A 20 8.70 2.36 -17.75
CA GLU A 20 10.02 1.74 -17.82
C GLU A 20 10.04 0.31 -17.23
N ARG A 21 9.22 0.03 -16.22
CA ARG A 21 9.17 -1.28 -15.54
C ARG A 21 8.31 -2.33 -16.24
N GLU A 22 7.22 -1.93 -16.90
CA GLU A 22 6.50 -2.81 -17.84
C GLU A 22 7.47 -3.39 -18.88
N ALA A 23 8.53 -2.65 -19.23
CA ALA A 23 9.60 -3.12 -20.10
C ALA A 23 10.69 -3.97 -19.39
N ALA A 24 10.85 -3.90 -18.06
CA ALA A 24 11.98 -4.49 -17.33
C ALA A 24 11.70 -5.79 -16.54
N GLY A 25 10.44 -6.09 -16.20
CA GLY A 25 10.08 -7.26 -15.37
C GLY A 25 10.43 -7.11 -13.88
N PRO A 26 9.90 -7.97 -12.98
CA PRO A 26 9.99 -7.75 -11.53
C PRO A 26 11.42 -7.98 -11.00
N SER A 27 11.90 -7.06 -10.16
CA SER A 27 13.14 -7.18 -9.39
C SER A 27 12.93 -8.04 -8.14
N GLU A 28 13.96 -8.75 -7.66
CA GLU A 28 13.90 -9.58 -6.44
C GLU A 28 14.47 -8.84 -5.21
N PRO A 29 13.64 -8.33 -4.26
CA PRO A 29 14.13 -7.47 -3.17
C PRO A 29 14.24 -8.18 -1.80
N TRP A 30 13.77 -9.42 -1.68
CA TRP A 30 13.30 -9.99 -0.40
C TRP A 30 14.36 -10.53 0.58
N ARG A 31 15.61 -10.05 0.56
CA ARG A 31 16.61 -10.45 1.58
C ARG A 31 17.41 -9.29 2.14
N ILE A 32 16.86 -8.63 3.16
CA ILE A 32 17.64 -7.76 4.06
C ILE A 32 17.81 -8.48 5.40
N ARG A 33 19.07 -8.79 5.76
CA ARG A 33 19.43 -9.21 7.12
C ARG A 33 19.50 -7.97 8.01
N ALA A 34 18.73 -7.95 9.08
CA ALA A 34 18.73 -6.87 10.05
C ALA A 34 19.83 -7.01 11.11
N GLY A 35 20.71 -6.01 11.20
CA GLY A 35 21.49 -5.74 12.40
C GLY A 35 20.72 -4.82 13.36
N GLY A 36 20.55 -5.26 14.60
CA GLY A 36 20.42 -4.52 15.88
C GLY A 36 19.76 -3.14 16.04
N GLY A 37 19.01 -2.59 15.07
CA GLY A 37 18.32 -1.30 15.17
C GLY A 37 16.80 -1.39 15.01
N THR A 38 16.10 -0.32 15.39
CA THR A 38 14.67 -0.11 15.10
C THR A 38 14.42 -0.34 13.60
N PRO A 39 13.57 -1.30 13.20
CA PRO A 39 13.39 -1.62 11.79
C PRO A 39 12.71 -0.45 11.06
N THR A 40 13.24 -0.07 9.90
CA THR A 40 12.58 0.78 8.91
C THR A 40 11.92 -0.09 7.85
N LEU A 41 10.83 0.39 7.27
CA LEU A 41 10.24 -0.21 6.07
C LEU A 41 11.23 -0.16 4.90
N PRO A 42 11.16 -1.12 3.97
CA PRO A 42 11.96 -1.06 2.75
C PRO A 42 11.58 0.19 1.94
N VAL A 43 12.58 0.81 1.31
CA VAL A 43 12.32 1.78 0.24
C VAL A 43 12.02 0.98 -1.01
N THR A 44 10.78 1.05 -1.48
CA THR A 44 10.28 0.39 -2.68
C THR A 44 9.45 1.37 -3.48
N GLU A 45 9.31 1.10 -4.78
CA GLU A 45 8.46 1.86 -5.70
C GLU A 45 7.00 1.42 -5.62
N GLU A 46 6.76 0.20 -5.11
CA GLU A 46 5.43 -0.39 -4.95
C GLU A 46 4.86 -0.09 -3.55
N VAL A 47 3.54 -0.19 -3.40
CA VAL A 47 2.90 0.01 -2.10
C VAL A 47 3.24 -1.18 -1.19
N PRO A 48 3.85 -0.98 0.00
CA PRO A 48 4.23 -2.10 0.86
C PRO A 48 2.98 -2.76 1.46
N LEU A 49 2.86 -4.08 1.25
CA LEU A 49 1.91 -4.96 1.92
C LEU A 49 2.57 -5.60 3.14
N ILE A 50 2.40 -4.96 4.29
CA ILE A 50 3.12 -5.24 5.52
C ILE A 50 2.37 -6.29 6.34
N ARG A 51 3.02 -7.43 6.58
CA ARG A 51 2.51 -8.44 7.50
C ARG A 51 2.86 -8.07 8.94
N THR A 52 1.85 -7.85 9.77
CA THR A 52 2.02 -7.62 11.22
C THR A 52 1.44 -8.75 12.06
N ASP A 53 0.49 -9.53 11.53
CA ASP A 53 0.02 -10.75 12.14
C ASP A 53 0.64 -11.99 11.47
N PHE A 54 1.35 -12.79 12.27
CA PHE A 54 2.04 -14.01 11.84
C PHE A 54 1.41 -15.29 12.42
N SER A 55 0.17 -15.23 12.89
CA SER A 55 -0.52 -16.36 13.53
C SER A 55 -1.03 -17.42 12.53
N ASP A 56 -1.25 -17.04 11.28
CA ASP A 56 -1.72 -17.94 10.22
C ASP A 56 -1.02 -17.66 8.87
N ASP A 57 -0.15 -18.58 8.45
CA ASP A 57 0.58 -18.51 7.18
C ASP A 57 -0.30 -18.83 5.96
N ALA A 58 -1.36 -19.64 6.14
CA ALA A 58 -2.26 -20.01 5.06
C ALA A 58 -3.17 -18.84 4.70
N VAL A 59 -3.72 -18.15 5.71
CA VAL A 59 -4.50 -16.92 5.49
C VAL A 59 -3.63 -15.84 4.86
N TRP A 60 -2.40 -15.65 5.36
CA TRP A 60 -1.46 -14.71 4.76
C TRP A 60 -1.21 -15.01 3.27
N THR A 61 -0.92 -16.27 2.93
CA THR A 61 -0.67 -16.68 1.54
C THR A 61 -1.90 -16.39 0.66
N ALA A 62 -3.10 -16.73 1.14
CA ALA A 62 -4.34 -16.49 0.40
C ALA A 62 -4.60 -14.99 0.17
N VAL A 63 -4.36 -14.15 1.19
CA VAL A 63 -4.54 -12.70 1.08
C VAL A 63 -3.53 -12.08 0.13
N ARG A 64 -2.24 -12.42 0.29
CA ARG A 64 -1.18 -11.94 -0.60
C ARG A 64 -1.47 -12.32 -2.05
N ASP A 65 -1.84 -13.57 -2.29
CA ASP A 65 -2.12 -14.05 -3.65
C ASP A 65 -3.39 -13.40 -4.22
N ALA A 66 -4.40 -13.11 -3.40
CA ALA A 66 -5.60 -12.37 -3.83
C ALA A 66 -5.32 -10.90 -4.17
N VAL A 67 -4.46 -10.23 -3.40
CA VAL A 67 -4.02 -8.86 -3.67
C VAL A 67 -3.19 -8.78 -4.96
N LEU A 68 -2.30 -9.75 -5.18
CA LEU A 68 -1.42 -9.81 -6.37
C LEU A 68 -2.11 -10.40 -7.61
N ALA A 69 -3.34 -10.88 -7.48
CA ALA A 69 -4.05 -11.49 -8.57
C ALA A 69 -4.29 -10.47 -9.70
N PRO A 70 -4.10 -10.87 -10.98
CA PRO A 70 -4.56 -10.05 -12.09
C PRO A 70 -6.07 -9.81 -11.98
N HIS A 71 -6.49 -8.58 -12.26
CA HIS A 71 -7.87 -8.15 -12.28
C HIS A 71 -8.32 -7.92 -13.73
N PRO A 72 -8.98 -8.90 -14.38
CA PRO A 72 -9.52 -8.71 -15.71
C PRO A 72 -10.61 -7.64 -15.67
N GLN A 73 -10.60 -6.76 -16.66
CA GLN A 73 -11.67 -5.80 -16.88
C GLN A 73 -12.31 -6.03 -18.26
N GLY A 74 -13.34 -5.23 -18.56
CA GLY A 74 -14.00 -5.28 -19.85
C GLY A 74 -13.00 -5.16 -21.00
N ARG A 75 -13.33 -5.77 -22.15
CA ARG A 75 -12.53 -5.71 -23.40
C ARG A 75 -11.17 -6.42 -23.36
N GLY A 76 -10.90 -7.24 -22.34
CA GLY A 76 -9.70 -8.08 -22.29
C GLY A 76 -8.48 -7.39 -21.69
N GLU A 77 -8.66 -6.21 -21.10
CA GLU A 77 -7.65 -5.54 -20.29
C GLU A 77 -7.48 -6.26 -18.95
N VAL A 78 -6.26 -6.23 -18.40
CA VAL A 78 -5.92 -6.85 -17.12
C VAL A 78 -5.10 -5.86 -16.32
N PHE A 79 -5.62 -5.47 -15.16
CA PHE A 79 -4.93 -4.59 -14.23
C PHE A 79 -4.32 -5.39 -13.07
N ARG A 80 -3.38 -4.78 -12.36
CA ARG A 80 -2.70 -5.35 -11.19
C ARG A 80 -2.47 -4.27 -10.16
N ALA A 81 -2.50 -4.65 -8.88
CA ALA A 81 -2.00 -3.80 -7.83
C ALA A 81 -0.47 -3.77 -7.89
N GLU A 82 0.14 -2.59 -7.80
CA GLU A 82 1.60 -2.45 -7.67
C GLU A 82 1.96 -2.46 -6.18
N VAL A 83 2.16 -3.66 -5.63
CA VAL A 83 2.28 -3.91 -4.20
C VAL A 83 3.39 -4.91 -3.86
N GLU A 84 4.24 -4.56 -2.90
CA GLU A 84 5.36 -5.39 -2.48
C GLU A 84 5.11 -6.02 -1.09
N PRO A 85 5.05 -7.36 -0.97
CA PRO A 85 4.91 -8.02 0.33
C PRO A 85 6.14 -7.81 1.24
N VAL A 86 5.89 -7.35 2.47
CA VAL A 86 6.91 -7.12 3.51
C VAL A 86 6.69 -8.09 4.68
N GLU A 87 7.51 -9.14 4.74
CA GLU A 87 7.41 -10.24 5.71
C GLU A 87 8.50 -10.22 6.79
N ASP A 88 8.69 -9.07 7.45
CA ASP A 88 9.66 -8.94 8.52
C ASP A 88 9.01 -9.06 9.90
N ARG A 89 9.39 -10.10 10.66
CA ARG A 89 8.86 -10.34 12.02
C ARG A 89 9.16 -9.21 13.00
N ARG A 90 10.08 -8.30 12.71
CA ARG A 90 10.31 -7.09 13.53
C ARG A 90 9.13 -6.11 13.47
N PHE A 91 8.20 -6.27 12.51
CA PHE A 91 6.94 -5.51 12.43
C PHE A 91 5.76 -6.23 13.09
N ALA A 92 5.97 -7.41 13.70
CA ALA A 92 4.88 -8.16 14.31
C ALA A 92 4.18 -7.35 15.41
N GLY A 93 2.85 -7.25 15.31
CA GLY A 93 1.99 -6.55 16.26
C GLY A 93 2.05 -5.01 16.25
N LEU A 94 2.82 -4.39 15.35
CA LEU A 94 2.86 -2.92 15.23
C LEU A 94 1.52 -2.38 14.71
N ALA A 95 1.04 -1.31 15.32
CA ALA A 95 -0.12 -0.56 14.84
C ALA A 95 0.25 0.34 13.65
N ALA A 96 -0.76 0.82 12.92
CA ALA A 96 -0.58 1.73 11.79
C ALA A 96 0.29 2.96 12.11
N ALA A 97 0.07 3.60 13.25
CA ALA A 97 0.87 4.77 13.67
C ALA A 97 2.35 4.42 13.84
N GLU A 98 2.66 3.26 14.43
CA GLU A 98 4.03 2.79 14.60
C GLU A 98 4.68 2.43 13.26
N LEU A 99 3.91 1.91 12.30
CA LEU A 99 4.38 1.63 10.94
C LEU A 99 4.67 2.90 10.15
N VAL A 100 3.84 3.94 10.29
CA VAL A 100 4.07 5.26 9.68
C VAL A 100 5.41 5.84 10.15
N GLU A 101 5.73 5.71 11.44
CA GLU A 101 7.05 6.11 11.99
C GLU A 101 8.22 5.31 11.41
N ARG A 102 7.97 4.16 10.75
CA ARG A 102 9.01 3.33 10.11
C ARG A 102 9.13 3.57 8.62
N VAL A 103 8.29 4.42 8.05
CA VAL A 103 8.47 4.86 6.67
C VAL A 103 9.75 5.69 6.61
N PRO A 104 10.77 5.27 5.84
CA PRO A 104 11.99 6.07 5.68
C PRO A 104 11.70 7.32 4.86
N ALA A 105 12.61 8.30 4.92
CA ALA A 105 12.59 9.42 3.97
C ALA A 105 12.82 8.93 2.54
N ASP A 106 12.22 9.62 1.56
CA ASP A 106 12.45 9.36 0.15
C ASP A 106 13.92 9.68 -0.22
N PRO A 107 14.64 8.78 -0.90
CA PRO A 107 16.05 9.01 -1.24
C PRO A 107 16.30 10.19 -2.18
N GLU A 108 15.32 10.54 -3.01
CA GLU A 108 15.37 11.66 -3.97
C GLU A 108 14.80 12.96 -3.37
N CYS A 109 13.90 12.84 -2.39
CA CYS A 109 13.24 13.94 -1.69
C CYS A 109 13.26 13.71 -0.17
N PRO A 110 14.39 13.93 0.54
CA PRO A 110 14.54 13.56 1.96
C PRO A 110 13.57 14.24 2.94
N GLU A 111 12.88 15.29 2.50
CA GLU A 111 11.79 15.97 3.22
C GLU A 111 10.45 15.22 3.17
N GLU A 112 10.28 14.26 2.26
CA GLU A 112 9.07 13.48 2.07
C GLU A 112 9.24 12.02 2.52
N PRO A 113 8.15 11.32 2.90
CA PRO A 113 8.19 9.89 3.15
C PRO A 113 8.34 9.09 1.85
N ALA A 114 9.13 8.02 1.88
CA ALA A 114 9.33 7.12 0.74
C ALA A 114 8.05 6.41 0.29
N ALA A 115 7.05 6.28 1.18
CA ALA A 115 5.73 5.74 0.86
C ALA A 115 4.64 6.61 1.50
N THR A 116 3.61 6.98 0.74
CA THR A 116 2.43 7.70 1.24
C THR A 116 1.20 6.82 1.37
N LEU A 117 1.29 5.55 0.94
CA LEU A 117 0.24 4.57 1.05
C LEU A 117 0.85 3.26 1.57
N LEU A 118 0.22 2.65 2.57
CA LEU A 118 0.61 1.36 3.14
C LEU A 118 -0.60 0.42 3.15
N LEU A 119 -0.37 -0.86 2.91
CA LEU A 119 -1.33 -1.93 3.17
C LEU A 119 -0.84 -2.74 4.36
N VAL A 120 -1.69 -2.96 5.34
CA VAL A 120 -1.31 -3.69 6.57
C VAL A 120 -2.21 -4.91 6.74
N ALA A 121 -1.57 -6.08 6.76
CA ALA A 121 -2.17 -7.34 7.15
C ALA A 121 -2.00 -7.55 8.66
N ASP A 122 -3.02 -7.15 9.43
CA ASP A 122 -3.06 -7.22 10.89
C ASP A 122 -3.97 -8.35 11.39
N ALA A 123 -4.23 -8.38 12.70
CA ALA A 123 -5.08 -9.41 13.30
C ALA A 123 -6.49 -9.47 12.70
N THR A 124 -7.01 -8.34 12.19
CA THR A 124 -8.32 -8.32 11.52
C THR A 124 -8.26 -9.04 10.18
N THR A 125 -7.14 -8.96 9.46
CA THR A 125 -6.92 -9.72 8.22
C THR A 125 -7.01 -11.23 8.47
N VAL A 126 -6.52 -11.70 9.61
CA VAL A 126 -6.59 -13.13 9.98
C VAL A 126 -7.98 -13.52 10.46
N THR A 127 -8.63 -12.67 11.26
CA THR A 127 -9.85 -13.03 12.00
C THR A 127 -11.16 -12.70 11.28
N SER A 128 -11.15 -11.74 10.35
CA SER A 128 -12.33 -11.41 9.55
C SER A 128 -12.58 -12.45 8.46
N ALA A 129 -13.87 -12.72 8.20
CA ALA A 129 -14.28 -13.69 7.18
C ALA A 129 -13.90 -13.28 5.74
N GLU A 130 -13.67 -11.99 5.50
CA GLU A 130 -13.29 -11.45 4.19
C GLU A 130 -11.83 -10.97 4.15
N HIS A 131 -11.06 -11.27 5.19
CA HIS A 131 -9.64 -10.94 5.30
C HIS A 131 -9.30 -9.46 5.08
N HIS A 132 -10.03 -8.58 5.76
CA HIS A 132 -9.88 -7.13 5.62
C HIS A 132 -8.44 -6.67 5.89
N LEU A 133 -7.86 -5.99 4.91
CA LEU A 133 -6.60 -5.27 5.03
C LEU A 133 -6.86 -3.87 5.57
N LEU A 134 -5.90 -3.32 6.30
CA LEU A 134 -5.92 -1.90 6.69
C LEU A 134 -5.13 -1.10 5.65
N LEU A 135 -5.82 -0.24 4.93
CA LEU A 135 -5.21 0.79 4.10
C LEU A 135 -4.85 1.99 4.97
N VAL A 136 -3.64 2.50 4.84
CA VAL A 136 -3.16 3.69 5.56
C VAL A 136 -2.58 4.66 4.56
N GLU A 137 -3.12 5.87 4.53
CA GLU A 137 -2.58 6.97 3.72
C GLU A 137 -1.93 8.02 4.62
N ILE A 138 -0.80 8.54 4.17
CA ILE A 138 -0.08 9.67 4.77
C ILE A 138 -0.26 10.85 3.82
N ASP A 139 -1.13 11.79 4.19
CA ASP A 139 -1.35 13.02 3.43
C ASP A 139 -0.32 14.08 3.83
N ILE A 140 0.71 14.19 3.01
CA ILE A 140 1.81 15.15 3.20
C ILE A 140 1.37 16.61 2.98
N ASP A 141 0.32 16.84 2.20
CA ASP A 141 -0.21 18.18 1.94
C ASP A 141 -1.02 18.69 3.15
N GLU A 142 -1.61 17.77 3.92
CA GLU A 142 -2.38 18.05 5.13
C GLU A 142 -1.59 17.81 6.43
N ASN A 143 -0.34 18.27 6.49
CA ASN A 143 0.51 18.20 7.70
C ASN A 143 0.66 16.75 8.22
N ASP A 144 1.02 15.85 7.29
CA ASP A 144 1.20 14.41 7.53
C ASP A 144 -0.03 13.75 8.19
N LEU A 145 -1.24 14.17 7.80
CA LEU A 145 -2.48 13.57 8.28
C LEU A 145 -2.51 12.09 7.90
N VAL A 146 -2.66 11.23 8.91
CA VAL A 146 -2.78 9.79 8.69
C VAL A 146 -4.24 9.39 8.61
N ARG A 147 -4.66 8.88 7.45
CA ARG A 147 -6.01 8.38 7.19
C ARG A 147 -6.00 6.86 7.07
N ARG A 148 -7.11 6.22 7.42
CA ARG A 148 -7.22 4.76 7.43
C ARG A 148 -8.59 4.25 7.04
N LEU A 149 -8.61 3.14 6.30
CA LEU A 149 -9.82 2.48 5.82
C LEU A 149 -9.60 0.97 5.76
N ARG A 150 -10.65 0.17 5.95
CA ARG A 150 -10.58 -1.28 5.73
C ARG A 150 -10.95 -1.60 4.29
N VAL A 151 -10.23 -2.52 3.67
CA VAL A 151 -10.46 -2.92 2.28
C VAL A 151 -10.36 -4.45 2.16
N VAL A 152 -11.22 -5.05 1.35
CA VAL A 152 -11.09 -6.48 1.00
C VAL A 152 -9.92 -6.69 0.03
N PRO A 153 -9.21 -7.83 0.06
CA PRO A 153 -8.07 -8.07 -0.82
C PRO A 153 -8.34 -7.81 -2.32
N ARG A 154 -9.52 -8.18 -2.81
CA ARG A 154 -9.90 -7.98 -4.23
C ARG A 154 -10.06 -6.51 -4.66
N ALA A 155 -10.33 -5.61 -3.72
CA ALA A 155 -10.53 -4.19 -4.01
C ALA A 155 -9.21 -3.39 -3.99
N VAL A 156 -8.11 -3.98 -3.51
CA VAL A 156 -6.81 -3.31 -3.38
C VAL A 156 -6.30 -2.77 -4.71
N GLN A 157 -6.39 -3.55 -5.80
CA GLN A 157 -5.94 -3.11 -7.13
C GLN A 157 -6.62 -1.82 -7.56
N MET A 158 -7.94 -1.74 -7.39
CA MET A 158 -8.72 -0.56 -7.76
C MET A 158 -8.30 0.65 -6.94
N VAL A 159 -8.17 0.50 -5.62
CA VAL A 159 -7.81 1.59 -4.71
C VAL A 159 -6.39 2.08 -4.97
N GLU A 160 -5.43 1.16 -4.98
CA GLU A 160 -4.01 1.47 -5.18
C GLU A 160 -3.82 2.18 -6.51
N ASN A 161 -4.30 1.61 -7.62
CA ASN A 161 -4.11 2.21 -8.94
C ASN A 161 -4.69 3.63 -9.01
N ASN A 162 -5.82 3.91 -8.36
CA ASN A 162 -6.44 5.24 -8.41
C ASN A 162 -5.75 6.26 -7.50
N LEU A 163 -5.43 5.90 -6.26
CA LEU A 163 -4.78 6.80 -5.31
C LEU A 163 -3.36 7.17 -5.77
N THR A 164 -2.59 6.18 -6.24
CA THR A 164 -1.20 6.41 -6.68
C THR A 164 -1.11 7.14 -8.01
N THR A 165 -2.17 7.09 -8.83
CA THR A 165 -2.26 7.88 -10.08
C THR A 165 -2.99 9.21 -9.93
N ALA A 166 -3.51 9.51 -8.73
CA ALA A 166 -4.38 10.64 -8.45
C ALA A 166 -5.60 10.73 -9.39
N ASN A 167 -6.11 9.58 -9.86
CA ASN A 167 -7.34 9.53 -10.65
C ASN A 167 -8.59 9.70 -9.79
N MET A 168 -8.53 9.26 -8.52
CA MET A 168 -9.60 9.39 -7.52
C MET A 168 -8.98 9.70 -6.15
N GLY A 169 -9.67 10.49 -5.32
CA GLY A 169 -9.21 10.90 -3.99
C GLY A 169 -9.57 9.93 -2.87
N TRP A 170 -8.96 10.11 -1.70
CA TRP A 170 -9.23 9.32 -0.49
C TRP A 170 -10.69 9.41 -0.05
N GLU A 171 -11.27 10.61 -0.12
CA GLU A 171 -12.63 10.91 0.34
C GLU A 171 -13.67 10.08 -0.40
N GLU A 172 -13.51 9.91 -1.72
CA GLU A 172 -14.42 9.11 -2.54
C GLU A 172 -14.43 7.64 -2.11
N PHE A 173 -13.27 7.08 -1.78
CA PHE A 173 -13.17 5.72 -1.24
C PHE A 173 -13.73 5.59 0.17
N ALA A 174 -13.50 6.60 1.02
CA ALA A 174 -14.01 6.62 2.38
C ALA A 174 -15.55 6.70 2.39
N GLU A 175 -16.14 7.47 1.47
CA GLU A 175 -17.60 7.57 1.29
C GLU A 175 -18.21 6.32 0.65
N ALA A 176 -17.46 5.61 -0.19
CA ALA A 176 -17.89 4.35 -0.82
C ALA A 176 -17.78 3.11 0.09
N ALA A 177 -17.18 3.25 1.28
CA ALA A 177 -17.13 2.15 2.23
C ALA A 177 -18.54 1.78 2.70
N ASP A 178 -18.78 0.48 2.89
CA ASP A 178 -20.07 0.00 3.39
C ASP A 178 -20.32 0.47 4.84
N ASP A 179 -21.54 0.23 5.36
CA ASP A 179 -21.95 0.63 6.72
C ASP A 179 -21.00 0.13 7.84
N ASP A 180 -20.23 -0.93 7.59
CA ASP A 180 -19.23 -1.48 8.51
C ASP A 180 -17.83 -0.85 8.35
N GLY A 181 -17.68 0.15 7.49
CA GLY A 181 -16.44 0.87 7.22
C GLY A 181 -15.45 0.08 6.36
N VAL A 182 -15.93 -0.93 5.63
CA VAL A 182 -15.11 -1.76 4.73
C VAL A 182 -15.44 -1.44 3.29
N LEU A 183 -14.41 -1.11 2.51
CA LEU A 183 -14.51 -0.94 1.07
C LEU A 183 -14.43 -2.31 0.38
N ARG A 184 -15.50 -2.66 -0.34
CA ARG A 184 -15.62 -3.94 -1.08
C ARG A 184 -15.54 -3.78 -2.60
N GLU A 185 -16.03 -2.66 -3.11
CA GLU A 185 -16.10 -2.30 -4.53
C GLU A 185 -16.40 -0.79 -4.69
N LEU A 186 -16.38 -0.30 -5.93
CA LEU A 186 -16.89 1.00 -6.37
C LEU A 186 -17.88 0.80 -7.52
#